data_AF-A0A0V0XSI1-F1
#
_entry.id   AF-A0A0V0XSI1-F1
#
_cell.length_a   1.000
_cell.length_b   1.000
_cell.length_c   1.000
_cell.angle_alpha   90.00
_cell.angle_beta   90.00
_cell.angle_gamma   90.00
#
_symmetry.space_group_name_H-M   'P 1'
#
loop_
_entity.id
_entity.type
_entity.pdbx_description
1 polymer ?
#
loop_
_entity_poly.entity_id
_entity_poly.type
_entity_poly.pdbx_seq_one_letter_code
_entity_poly.pdbx_strand_id
1 'polypeptide(L)' 'LIVVEVDGNDPDNCSPKQQLDSNELIDVILVPINDLMPTLKRFVSEGIQIHATVYAFAFGYYLSKNMIQF' A
#
# COMPACT_ATOMS: atom_id res chain seq x y z
N LEU A 1 -3.19 11.17 -4.65
CA LEU A 1 -3.15 9.69 -4.59
C LEU A 1 -3.24 9.20 -6.02
N ILE A 2 -2.31 8.35 -6.43
CA ILE A 2 -2.37 7.67 -7.73
C ILE A 2 -2.67 6.20 -7.43
N VAL A 3 -3.62 5.63 -8.15
CA VAL A 3 -4.00 4.23 -8.06
C VAL A 3 -3.91 3.65 -9.47
N VAL A 4 -3.29 2.49 -9.59
CA VAL A 4 -3.13 1.77 -10.85
C VAL A 4 -3.50 0.32 -10.59
N GLU A 5 -4.30 -0.26 -11.49
CA GLU A 5 -4.59 -1.69 -11.48
C GLU A 5 -3.43 -2.46 -12.11
N VAL A 6 -3.00 -3.53 -11.45
CA VAL A 6 -1.93 -4.41 -11.92
C VAL A 6 -2.50 -5.82 -11.99
N ASP A 7 -2.45 -6.44 -13.17
CA ASP A 7 -2.79 -7.86 -13.32
C ASP A 7 -1.63 -8.71 -12.83
N GLY A 8 -1.79 -9.30 -11.64
CA GLY A 8 -0.79 -10.20 -11.05
C GLY A 8 -0.63 -11.54 -11.78
N ASN A 9 -1.53 -11.87 -12.73
CA ASN A 9 -1.43 -13.10 -13.53
C ASN A 9 -0.73 -12.87 -14.87
N ASP A 10 -0.49 -11.62 -15.25
CA ASP A 10 0.31 -11.32 -16.43
C ASP A 10 1.74 -11.88 -16.20
N PRO A 11 2.26 -12.72 -17.13
CA PRO A 11 3.63 -13.22 -17.04
C PRO A 11 4.68 -12.13 -16.82
N ASP A 12 4.45 -10.92 -17.35
CA ASP A 12 5.37 -9.79 -17.21
C ASP A 12 5.42 -9.23 -15.78
N ASN A 13 4.38 -9.47 -14.97
CA ASN A 13 4.26 -8.99 -13.58
C ASN A 13 4.64 -10.03 -12.52
N CYS A 14 5.00 -11.26 -12.92
CA CYS A 14 5.32 -12.35 -11.99
C CYS A 14 6.64 -12.14 -11.22
N SER A 15 7.60 -11.41 -11.81
CA SER A 15 8.90 -11.11 -11.18
C SER A 15 9.38 -9.71 -11.58
N PRO A 16 8.71 -8.66 -11.08
CA PRO A 16 9.01 -7.30 -11.49
C PRO A 16 10.38 -6.88 -10.96
N LYS A 17 11.15 -6.18 -11.79
CA LYS A 17 12.44 -5.60 -11.42
C LYS A 17 12.34 -4.10 -11.42
N GLN A 18 12.67 -3.48 -10.27
CA GLN A 18 12.73 -2.03 -10.16
C GLN A 18 13.80 -1.47 -11.10
N GLN A 19 13.49 -0.35 -11.74
CA GLN A 19 14.43 0.43 -12.52
C GLN A 19 14.63 1.75 -11.78
N LEU A 20 15.62 1.75 -10.88
CA LEU A 20 15.96 2.90 -10.04
C LEU A 20 17.17 3.62 -10.61
N ASP A 21 17.19 4.94 -10.46
CA ASP A 21 18.39 5.73 -10.76
C ASP A 21 19.49 5.49 -9.72
N SER A 22 20.74 5.81 -10.06
CA SER A 22 21.90 5.55 -9.19
C SER A 22 21.86 6.22 -7.81
N ASN A 23 21.02 7.23 -7.65
CA ASN A 23 20.80 7.99 -6.42
C ASN A 23 19.50 7.61 -5.70
N GLU A 24 18.73 6.66 -6.22
CA GLU A 24 17.48 6.21 -5.62
C GLU A 24 17.68 4.94 -4.78
N LEU A 25 17.07 4.95 -3.59
CA LEU A 25 16.96 3.79 -2.73
C LEU A 25 15.50 3.65 -2.32
N ILE A 26 14.79 2.73 -2.98
CA ILE A 26 13.35 2.53 -2.83
C ILE A 26 13.07 1.04 -2.61
N ASP A 27 12.36 0.76 -1.52
CA ASP A 27 11.85 -0.58 -1.21
C ASP A 27 10.35 -0.66 -1.53
N VAL A 28 9.94 -1.76 -2.18
CA VAL A 28 8.53 -2.05 -2.46
C VAL A 28 7.96 -2.93 -1.36
N ILE A 29 6.89 -2.46 -0.72
CA ILE A 29 6.16 -3.22 0.30
C ILE A 29 4.77 -3.57 -0.24
N LEU A 30 4.54 -4.87 -0.45
CA LEU A 30 3.21 -5.38 -0.78
C LEU A 30 2.41 -5.58 0.51
N VAL A 31 1.26 -4.93 0.60
CA VAL A 31 0.37 -5.02 1.76
C VAL A 31 -1.00 -5.51 1.29
N PRO A 32 -1.52 -6.62 1.83
CA PRO A 32 -2.89 -7.04 1.56
C PRO A 32 -3.86 -5.92 1.91
N ILE A 33 -4.79 -5.59 1.01
CA ILE A 33 -5.68 -4.43 1.19
C ILE A 33 -6.51 -4.52 2.49
N ASN A 34 -6.87 -5.73 2.91
CA ASN A 34 -7.61 -5.98 4.15
C ASN A 34 -6.76 -5.73 5.41
N ASP A 35 -5.44 -5.83 5.30
CA ASP A 35 -4.49 -5.61 6.39
C ASP A 35 -3.80 -4.24 6.32
N LEU A 36 -4.24 -3.38 5.38
CA LEU A 36 -3.61 -2.09 5.14
C LEU A 36 -3.59 -1.21 6.39
N MET A 37 -4.73 -1.02 7.06
CA MET A 37 -4.81 -0.19 8.26
C MET A 37 -3.97 -0.74 9.44
N PRO A 38 -4.06 -2.03 9.82
CA PRO A 38 -3.16 -2.64 10.81
C PRO A 38 -1.68 -2.47 10.46
N THR A 39 -1.30 -2.67 9.19
CA THR A 39 0.08 -2.55 8.72
C THR A 39 0.61 -1.13 8.87
N LEU A 40 -0.17 -0.11 8.48
CA LEU A 40 0.23 1.29 8.64
C LEU A 40 0.40 1.65 10.13
N LYS A 41 -0.45 1.15 11.01
CA LYS A 41 -0.30 1.37 12.47
C LYS A 41 1.00 0.76 13.01
N ARG A 42 1.37 -0.45 12.56
CA ARG A 42 2.65 -1.07 12.90
C ARG A 42 3.83 -0.22 12.43
N PHE A 43 3.82 0.23 11.18
CA PHE A 43 4.88 1.10 10.64
C PHE A 43 5.05 2.39 11.43
N VAL A 44 3.94 3.03 11.82
CA VAL A 44 3.99 4.20 12.70
C VAL A 44 4.63 3.87 14.06
N SER A 45 4.32 2.70 14.64
CA SER A 45 4.94 2.26 15.91
C SER A 45 6.44 1.97 15.79
N GLU A 46 6.90 1.63 14.59
CA GLU A 46 8.32 1.42 14.24
C GLU A 46 9.03 2.72 13.86
N GLY A 47 8.34 3.87 13.91
CA GLY A 47 8.90 5.19 13.60
C GLY A 47 8.84 5.58 12.12
N ILE A 48 8.17 4.80 11.28
CA ILE A 48 8.01 5.09 9.85
C ILE A 48 6.90 6.12 9.65
N GLN A 49 7.21 7.20 8.93
CA GLN A 49 6.25 8.22 8.57
C GLN A 49 5.41 7.78 7.37
N ILE A 50 4.08 7.84 7.51
CA ILE A 50 3.16 7.50 6.43
C ILE A 50 2.69 8.77 5.73
N HIS A 51 2.78 8.78 4.39
CA HIS A 51 2.27 9.89 3.61
C HIS A 51 0.76 10.06 3.81
N ALA A 52 0.30 11.30 4.01
CA ALA A 52 -1.08 11.60 4.40
C ALA A 52 -2.13 11.01 3.44
N THR A 53 -1.85 10.97 2.13
CA THR A 53 -2.80 10.42 1.15
C THR A 53 -2.93 8.90 1.24
N VAL A 54 -1.88 8.18 1.64
CA VAL A 54 -1.91 6.73 1.85
C VAL A 54 -2.73 6.42 3.10
N TYR A 55 -2.49 7.20 4.17
CA TYR A 55 -3.26 7.07 5.41
C TYR A 55 -4.75 7.36 5.21
N ALA A 56 -5.08 8.45 4.50
CA ALA A 56 -6.45 8.83 4.19
C ALA A 56 -7.18 7.74 3.38
N PHE A 57 -6.51 7.15 2.39
CA PHE A 57 -7.05 6.03 1.63
C PHE A 57 -7.33 4.82 2.53
N ALA A 58 -6.34 4.40 3.33
CA ALA A 58 -6.49 3.27 4.24
C ALA A 58 -7.63 3.48 5.25
N PHE A 59 -7.77 4.70 5.75
CA PHE A 59 -8.82 5.07 6.70
C PHE A 59 -10.20 5.03 6.05
N GLY A 60 -10.36 5.61 4.86
CA GLY A 60 -11.60 5.54 4.09
C GLY A 60 -11.99 4.09 3.76
N TYR A 61 -11.03 3.27 3.32
CA TYR A 61 -11.23 1.85 3.05
C TYR A 61 -11.68 1.11 4.32
N TYR A 62 -10.99 1.32 5.44
CA TYR A 62 -11.34 0.72 6.73
C TYR A 62 -12.77 1.09 7.15
N LEU A 63 -13.16 2.37 7.08
CA LEU A 63 -14.52 2.79 7.41
C LEU A 63 -15.55 2.12 6.48
N SER A 64 -15.29 2.10 5.17
CA SER A 64 -16.21 1.49 4.20
C SER A 64 -16.46 0.01 4.45
N LYS A 65 -15.45 -0.74 4.90
CA LYS A 65 -15.58 -2.17 5.21
C LYS A 65 -16.29 -2.43 6.52
N ASN A 66 -16.18 -1.53 7.50
CA ASN A 66 -16.75 -1.71 8.83
C ASN A 66 -18.12 -1.03 9.02
N MET A 67 -18.54 -0.13 8.13
CA MET A 67 -19.84 0.58 8.22
C MET A 67 -20.96 0.00 7.33
N ILE A 68 -20.72 -1.05 6.55
CA ILE A 68 -21.81 -1.77 5.86
C ILE A 68 -22.30 -2.92 6.75
N GLN A 69 -23.05 -2.56 7.80
CA GLN A 69 -24.01 -3.43 8.47
C GLN A 69 -25.24 -2.59 8.81
N PHE A 70 -26.18 -2.51 7.85
CA PHE A 70 -27.55 -2.09 8.09
C PHE A 70 -28.48 -3.15 7.50
#